data_AF-A0A948WML8-F1
#
_entry.id   AF-A0A948WML8-F1
#
_cell.length_a   1.000
_cell.length_b   1.000
_cell.length_c   1.000
_cell.angle_alpha   90.00
_cell.angle_beta   90.00
_cell.angle_gamma   90.00
#
_symmetry.space_group_name_H-M   'P 1'
#
loop_
_entity.id
_entity.type
_entity.pdbx_description
1 polymer ?
#
loop_
_entity_poly.entity_id
_entity_poly.type
_entity_poly.pdbx_seq_one_letter_code
_entity_poly.pdbx_strand_id
1 'polypeptide(L)'
;MNIHEYQAKEIFSRYGIPGHERFTASHPDEALDEARRHVRDGKFFIVKAQVHAGARGKAGGVKVAKSPEEVRDRAAAMLGTQLVTHQTGPEGKPVDKVLVEVTEEIVKEYYASVVLDRSLAKPCLIVSEAGGMNIEEVAVED
;
A
#
# COMPACT_ATOMS: atom_id res chain seq x y z
N MET A 1 -7.37 -14.82 -9.06
CA MET A 1 -7.72 -13.43 -9.38
C MET A 1 -7.17 -12.57 -8.25
N ASN A 2 -6.44 -11.50 -8.57
CA ASN A 2 -5.88 -10.58 -7.59
C ASN A 2 -6.65 -9.26 -7.62
N ILE A 3 -6.63 -8.52 -6.52
CA ILE A 3 -7.21 -7.17 -6.40
C ILE A 3 -6.15 -6.18 -5.94
N HIS A 4 -6.36 -4.89 -6.20
CA HIS A 4 -5.46 -3.83 -5.76
C HIS A 4 -5.63 -3.55 -4.26
N GLU A 5 -4.63 -2.91 -3.66
CA GLU A 5 -4.66 -2.52 -2.24
C GLU A 5 -5.89 -1.64 -1.92
N TYR A 6 -6.21 -0.66 -2.79
CA TYR A 6 -7.38 0.19 -2.58
C TYR A 6 -8.70 -0.60 -2.58
N GLN A 7 -8.80 -1.65 -3.40
CA GLN A 7 -10.00 -2.50 -3.50
C GLN A 7 -10.13 -3.40 -2.26
N ALA A 8 -9.03 -3.98 -1.80
CA ALA A 8 -9.01 -4.76 -0.56
C ALA A 8 -9.42 -3.89 0.65
N LYS A 9 -8.90 -2.66 0.70
CA LYS A 9 -9.24 -1.67 1.74
C LYS A 9 -10.69 -1.21 1.72
N GLU A 10 -11.26 -1.06 0.53
CA GLU A 10 -12.70 -0.79 0.35
C GLU A 10 -13.55 -1.95 0.88
N ILE A 11 -13.18 -3.21 0.60
CA ILE A 11 -13.84 -4.39 1.15
C ILE A 11 -13.72 -4.39 2.68
N PHE A 12 -12.53 -4.18 3.23
CA PHE A 12 -12.30 -4.12 4.68
C PHE A 12 -13.18 -3.06 5.37
N SER A 13 -13.28 -1.87 4.77
CA SER A 13 -14.14 -0.79 5.26
C SER A 13 -15.60 -1.21 5.37
N ARG A 14 -16.13 -1.91 4.36
CA ARG A 14 -17.53 -2.40 4.33
C ARG A 14 -17.83 -3.41 5.44
N TYR A 15 -16.82 -4.10 5.94
CA TYR A 15 -16.92 -5.05 7.05
C TYR A 15 -16.48 -4.45 8.40
N GLY A 16 -16.26 -3.13 8.47
CA GLY A 16 -15.91 -2.45 9.72
C GLY A 16 -14.48 -2.69 10.20
N ILE A 17 -13.60 -3.22 9.35
CA ILE A 17 -12.19 -3.37 9.69
C ILE A 17 -11.54 -1.97 9.64
N PRO A 18 -10.91 -1.51 10.73
CA PRO A 18 -10.35 -0.17 10.79
C PRO A 18 -9.19 0.01 9.81
N GLY A 19 -9.00 1.24 9.35
CA GLY A 19 -7.86 1.61 8.52
C GLY A 19 -7.72 3.11 8.40
N HIS A 20 -6.64 3.54 7.75
CA HIS A 20 -6.37 4.95 7.51
C HIS A 20 -7.41 5.60 6.59
N GLU A 21 -7.66 6.89 6.84
CA GLU A 21 -8.33 7.77 5.88
C GLU A 21 -7.52 7.79 4.58
N ARG A 22 -8.21 7.69 3.44
CA ARG A 22 -7.57 7.39 2.16
C ARG A 22 -8.42 7.81 0.98
N PHE A 23 -7.75 8.08 -0.13
CA PHE A 23 -8.36 8.33 -1.43
C PHE A 23 -7.48 7.77 -2.55
N THR A 24 -8.05 7.59 -3.72
CA THR A 24 -7.27 7.24 -4.92
C THR A 24 -7.27 8.40 -5.88
N ALA A 25 -6.21 8.51 -6.68
CA ALA A 25 -6.15 9.47 -7.77
C ALA A 25 -5.55 8.81 -9.02
N SER A 26 -6.04 9.22 -10.18
CA SER A 26 -5.50 8.86 -11.49
C SER A 26 -4.94 10.07 -12.24
N HIS A 27 -5.05 11.26 -11.66
CA HIS A 27 -4.38 12.48 -12.14
C HIS A 27 -3.64 13.19 -10.98
N PRO A 28 -2.48 13.83 -11.21
CA PRO A 28 -1.77 14.55 -10.15
C PRO A 28 -2.60 15.67 -9.50
N ASP A 29 -3.34 16.44 -10.29
CA ASP A 29 -4.16 17.55 -9.76
C ASP A 29 -5.36 17.03 -8.93
N GLU A 30 -5.94 15.89 -9.31
CA GLU A 30 -6.95 15.20 -8.48
C GLU A 30 -6.33 14.80 -7.12
N ALA A 31 -5.10 14.28 -7.13
CA ALA A 31 -4.39 13.93 -5.91
C ALA A 31 -4.15 15.15 -5.00
N LEU A 32 -3.83 16.31 -5.58
CA LEU A 32 -3.65 17.57 -4.87
C LEU A 32 -4.94 18.03 -4.19
N ASP A 33 -6.03 18.07 -4.95
CA ASP A 33 -7.32 18.57 -4.47
C ASP A 33 -7.89 17.70 -3.36
N GLU A 34 -7.76 16.37 -3.49
CA GLU A 34 -8.12 15.46 -2.41
C GLU A 34 -7.18 15.61 -1.22
N ALA A 35 -5.85 15.67 -1.42
CA ALA A 35 -4.90 15.85 -0.31
C ALA A 35 -5.20 17.09 0.54
N ARG A 36 -5.60 18.21 -0.08
CA ARG A 36 -5.98 19.44 0.61
C ARG A 36 -7.17 19.25 1.57
N ARG A 37 -8.14 18.40 1.22
CA ARG A 37 -9.31 18.08 2.06
C ARG A 37 -8.96 17.15 3.23
N HIS A 38 -7.82 16.47 3.12
CA HIS A 38 -7.38 15.41 4.01
C HIS A 38 -6.20 15.83 4.91
N VAL A 39 -5.83 17.12 4.94
CA VAL A 39 -4.83 17.64 5.88
C VAL A 39 -5.37 17.55 7.30
N ARG A 40 -4.55 17.01 8.21
CA ARG A 40 -4.86 16.86 9.64
C ARG A 40 -3.59 17.15 10.44
N ASP A 41 -3.75 17.75 11.62
CA ASP A 41 -2.62 18.06 12.50
C ASP A 41 -1.88 16.79 12.94
N GLY A 42 -0.55 16.83 12.89
CA GLY A 42 0.32 15.70 13.26
C GLY A 42 0.29 14.53 12.28
N LYS A 43 -0.43 14.63 11.14
CA LYS A 43 -0.48 13.60 10.10
C LYS A 43 0.33 13.99 8.86
N PHE A 44 0.68 13.00 8.06
CA PHE A 44 1.30 13.15 6.76
C PHE A 44 0.72 12.10 5.79
N PHE A 45 1.15 12.13 4.53
CA PHE A 45 0.62 11.27 3.48
C PHE A 45 1.61 10.19 3.06
N ILE A 46 1.08 9.01 2.71
CA ILE A 46 1.81 7.99 1.97
C ILE A 46 1.18 7.85 0.59
N VAL A 47 1.95 8.08 -0.46
CA VAL A 47 1.54 7.91 -1.86
C VAL A 47 2.04 6.55 -2.36
N LYS A 48 1.12 5.69 -2.78
CA LYS A 48 1.38 4.28 -3.13
C LYS A 48 0.91 3.96 -4.55
N ALA A 49 1.83 3.59 -5.44
CA ALA A 49 1.52 3.04 -6.74
C ALA A 49 0.64 1.79 -6.62
N GLN A 50 -0.43 1.73 -7.41
CA GLN A 50 -1.35 0.58 -7.42
C GLN A 50 -0.99 -0.38 -8.56
N VAL A 51 -0.24 -1.43 -8.24
CA VAL A 51 0.10 -2.54 -9.17
C VAL A 51 -0.13 -3.89 -8.47
N HIS A 52 -0.41 -4.94 -9.25
CA HIS A 52 -0.48 -6.31 -8.72
C HIS A 52 0.92 -6.92 -8.55
N ALA A 53 1.72 -6.31 -7.68
CA ALA A 53 3.04 -6.78 -7.29
C ALA A 53 3.39 -6.28 -5.88
N GLY A 54 4.15 -7.09 -5.14
CA GLY A 54 4.76 -6.77 -3.87
C GLY A 54 6.04 -5.93 -4.01
N ALA A 55 6.71 -5.68 -2.87
CA ALA A 55 7.97 -4.91 -2.78
C ALA A 55 7.99 -3.53 -3.46
N ARG A 56 6.81 -2.91 -3.64
CA ARG A 56 6.66 -1.56 -4.20
C ARG A 56 7.50 -0.52 -3.44
N GLY A 57 7.62 -0.65 -2.12
CA GLY A 57 8.44 0.26 -1.30
C GLY A 57 9.90 0.28 -1.71
N LYS A 58 10.53 -0.90 -1.84
CA LYS A 58 11.92 -1.05 -2.30
C LYS A 58 12.11 -0.54 -3.73
N ALA A 59 11.08 -0.65 -4.57
CA ALA A 59 11.07 -0.16 -5.94
C ALA A 59 10.71 1.33 -6.10
N GLY A 60 10.51 2.06 -4.99
CA GLY A 60 10.14 3.47 -5.04
C GLY A 60 8.66 3.76 -5.37
N GLY A 61 7.81 2.73 -5.44
CA GLY A 61 6.36 2.85 -5.60
C GLY A 61 5.61 3.19 -4.31
N VAL A 62 6.31 3.49 -3.21
CA VAL A 62 5.74 4.02 -1.96
C VAL A 62 6.58 5.20 -1.53
N LYS A 63 5.96 6.37 -1.34
CA LYS A 63 6.65 7.62 -0.97
C LYS A 63 5.90 8.37 0.12
N VAL A 64 6.67 8.94 1.04
CA VAL A 64 6.16 9.88 2.05
C VAL A 64 5.98 11.25 1.39
N ALA A 65 4.89 11.93 1.74
CA ALA A 65 4.62 13.31 1.37
C ALA A 65 4.12 14.08 2.61
N LYS A 66 4.76 15.22 2.92
CA LYS A 66 4.47 16.03 4.10
C LYS A 66 3.52 17.21 3.82
N SER A 67 3.14 17.41 2.57
CA SER A 67 2.18 18.43 2.15
C SER A 67 1.33 17.94 0.97
N PRO A 68 0.17 18.57 0.70
CA PRO A 68 -0.61 18.31 -0.51
C PRO A 68 0.19 18.51 -1.81
N GLU A 69 1.08 19.49 -1.86
CA GLU A 69 1.95 19.75 -3.00
C GLU A 69 2.93 18.59 -3.22
N GLU A 70 3.51 18.05 -2.14
CA GLU A 70 4.33 16.86 -2.24
C GLU A 70 3.52 15.65 -2.71
N VAL A 71 2.24 15.50 -2.30
CA VAL A 71 1.37 14.44 -2.81
C VAL A 71 1.21 14.54 -4.33
N ARG A 72 0.96 15.74 -4.86
CA ARG A 72 0.88 16.00 -6.31
C ARG A 72 2.17 15.57 -7.00
N ASP A 73 3.31 16.00 -6.49
CA ASP A 73 4.61 15.74 -7.11
C ASP A 73 4.97 14.25 -7.06
N ARG A 74 4.65 13.54 -5.97
CA ARG A 74 4.82 12.07 -5.90
C ARG A 74 3.88 11.36 -6.86
N ALA A 75 2.63 11.78 -6.97
CA ALA A 75 1.66 11.20 -7.90
C ALA A 75 2.11 11.41 -9.36
N ALA A 76 2.55 12.62 -9.73
CA ALA A 76 3.07 12.94 -11.05
C ALA A 76 4.30 12.10 -11.42
N ALA A 77 5.18 11.82 -10.46
CA ALA A 77 6.34 10.97 -10.69
C ALA A 77 6.00 9.47 -10.86
N MET A 78 4.82 9.03 -10.42
CA MET A 78 4.40 7.62 -10.49
C MET A 78 3.43 7.36 -11.65
N LEU A 79 2.42 8.20 -11.83
CA LEU A 79 1.34 7.96 -12.79
C LEU A 79 1.87 7.93 -14.23
N GLY A 80 1.43 6.94 -15.00
CA GLY A 80 1.86 6.72 -16.38
C GLY A 80 3.26 6.12 -16.54
N THR A 81 3.94 5.79 -15.44
CA THR A 81 5.24 5.09 -15.45
C THR A 81 5.07 3.57 -15.35
N GLN A 82 6.16 2.85 -15.57
CA GLN A 82 6.25 1.40 -15.34
C GLN A 82 6.98 1.15 -14.02
N LEU A 83 6.31 0.52 -13.05
CA LEU A 83 6.94 0.13 -11.79
C LEU A 83 7.59 -1.25 -11.93
N VAL A 84 8.92 -1.27 -11.86
CA VAL A 84 9.73 -2.49 -11.87
C VAL A 84 10.00 -2.92 -10.44
N THR A 85 9.61 -4.15 -10.10
CA THR A 85 9.92 -4.83 -8.84
C THR A 85 10.53 -6.19 -9.16
N HIS A 86 11.09 -6.87 -8.16
CA HIS A 86 11.55 -8.25 -8.33
C HIS A 86 10.44 -9.23 -8.78
N GLN A 87 9.16 -8.87 -8.58
CA GLN A 87 8.00 -9.70 -8.93
C GLN A 87 7.38 -9.35 -10.29
N THR A 88 7.70 -8.19 -10.86
CA THR A 88 7.11 -7.75 -12.14
C THR A 88 7.96 -8.09 -13.36
N GLY A 89 9.21 -8.51 -13.16
CA GLY A 89 10.17 -8.62 -14.26
C GLY A 89 10.64 -7.25 -14.78
N PRO A 90 11.60 -7.24 -15.74
CA PRO A 90 12.17 -6.02 -16.31
C PRO A 90 11.17 -5.14 -17.05
N GLU A 91 10.06 -5.70 -17.52
CA GLU A 91 8.97 -4.98 -18.20
C GLU A 91 8.16 -4.08 -17.26
N GLY A 92 8.17 -4.37 -15.95
CA GLY A 92 7.40 -3.64 -14.96
C GLY A 92 5.88 -3.80 -15.11
N LYS A 93 5.13 -3.02 -14.32
CA LYS A 93 3.67 -2.89 -14.45
C LYS A 93 3.26 -1.42 -14.51
N PRO A 94 2.23 -1.08 -15.30
CA PRO A 94 1.80 0.31 -15.46
C PRO A 94 1.18 0.82 -14.17
N VAL A 95 1.46 2.07 -13.85
CA VAL A 95 0.88 2.76 -12.69
C VAL A 95 -0.18 3.75 -13.18
N ASP A 96 -1.43 3.30 -13.28
CA ASP A 96 -2.56 4.13 -13.76
C ASP A 96 -3.33 4.80 -12.59
N LYS A 97 -3.00 4.42 -11.36
CA LYS A 97 -3.65 4.91 -10.14
C LYS A 97 -2.68 4.89 -8.98
N VAL A 98 -2.79 5.89 -8.12
CA VAL A 98 -2.16 5.93 -6.80
C VAL A 98 -3.21 5.84 -5.70
N LEU A 99 -2.85 5.19 -4.60
CA LEU A 99 -3.57 5.25 -3.33
C LEU A 99 -2.80 6.21 -2.43
N VAL A 100 -3.49 7.19 -1.86
CA VAL A 100 -2.94 8.12 -0.88
C VAL A 100 -3.60 7.83 0.47
N GLU A 101 -2.79 7.67 1.51
CA GLU A 101 -3.28 7.44 2.87
C GLU A 101 -2.77 8.51 3.82
N VAL A 102 -3.65 8.97 4.71
CA VAL A 102 -3.32 9.87 5.81
C VAL A 102 -2.84 9.02 6.98
N THR A 103 -1.58 9.20 7.35
CA THR A 103 -0.90 8.41 8.38
C THR A 103 -0.21 9.30 9.40
N GLU A 104 0.29 8.66 10.44
CA GLU A 104 1.21 9.22 11.43
C GLU A 104 2.42 8.30 11.60
N GLU A 105 3.25 8.60 12.60
CA GLU A 105 4.38 7.76 12.98
C GLU A 105 3.92 6.38 13.46
N ILE A 106 4.53 5.34 12.91
CA ILE A 106 4.23 3.95 13.25
C ILE A 106 5.17 3.51 14.37
N VAL A 107 4.61 3.21 15.53
CA VAL A 107 5.39 2.80 16.72
C VAL A 107 5.80 1.33 16.67
N LYS A 108 4.93 0.47 16.11
CA LYS A 108 5.20 -0.97 15.95
C LYS A 108 4.43 -1.52 14.75
N GLU A 109 5.06 -2.44 14.03
CA GLU A 109 4.49 -3.13 12.87
C GLU A 109 4.37 -4.63 13.17
N TYR A 110 3.35 -5.26 12.60
CA TYR A 110 3.10 -6.70 12.73
C TYR A 110 2.78 -7.29 11.36
N TYR A 111 3.01 -8.59 11.21
CA TYR A 111 2.53 -9.36 10.08
C TYR A 111 1.26 -10.12 10.46
N ALA A 112 0.25 -10.10 9.59
CA ALA A 112 -0.94 -10.94 9.72
C ALA A 112 -1.42 -11.39 8.34
N SER A 113 -1.75 -12.68 8.18
CA SER A 113 -2.37 -13.22 6.97
C SER A 113 -3.33 -14.35 7.26
N VAL A 114 -4.31 -14.53 6.36
CA VAL A 114 -5.19 -15.70 6.37
C VAL A 114 -5.02 -16.44 5.06
N VAL A 115 -4.66 -17.72 5.15
CA VAL A 115 -4.47 -18.61 4.00
C VAL A 115 -5.28 -19.89 4.18
N LEU A 116 -5.59 -20.57 3.08
CA LEU A 116 -6.16 -21.91 3.16
C LEU A 116 -5.03 -22.92 3.33
N ASP A 117 -4.97 -23.54 4.50
CA ASP A 117 -4.09 -24.69 4.70
C ASP A 117 -4.72 -25.90 4.02
N ARG A 118 -4.08 -26.37 2.95
CA ARG A 118 -4.55 -27.51 2.16
C ARG A 118 -4.45 -28.84 2.91
N SER A 119 -3.49 -28.98 3.83
CA SER A 119 -3.30 -30.20 4.61
C SER A 119 -4.43 -30.37 5.65
N LEU A 120 -4.88 -29.24 6.21
CA LEU A 120 -5.95 -29.20 7.21
C LEU A 120 -7.33 -28.95 6.60
N ALA A 121 -7.40 -28.58 5.32
CA ALA A 121 -8.60 -28.11 4.63
C ALA A 121 -9.34 -27.01 5.39
N LYS A 122 -8.58 -26.10 6.03
CA LYS A 122 -9.11 -25.07 6.94
C LYS A 122 -8.41 -23.72 6.71
N PRO A 123 -9.08 -22.59 6.99
CA PRO A 123 -8.40 -21.31 7.11
C PRO A 123 -7.36 -21.36 8.24
N CYS A 124 -6.16 -20.85 7.97
CA CYS A 124 -5.08 -20.69 8.92
C CYS A 124 -4.75 -19.21 9.04
N LEU A 125 -4.69 -18.70 10.27
CA LEU A 125 -4.25 -17.35 10.61
C LEU A 125 -2.78 -17.41 11.01
N ILE A 126 -1.94 -16.64 10.31
CA ILE A 126 -0.52 -16.51 10.60
C ILE A 126 -0.28 -15.10 11.13
N VAL A 127 0.40 -14.98 12.27
CA VAL A 127 0.76 -13.70 12.89
C VAL A 127 2.23 -13.70 13.31
N SER A 128 2.91 -12.56 13.17
CA SER A 128 4.29 -12.39 13.62
C SER A 128 4.55 -10.95 14.07
N GLU A 129 5.46 -10.78 15.03
CA GLU A 129 5.98 -9.47 15.44
C GLU A 129 6.93 -8.86 14.40
N ALA A 130 7.42 -9.65 13.45
CA ALA A 130 8.29 -9.22 12.36
C ALA A 130 7.50 -8.54 11.22
N GLY A 131 6.78 -7.46 11.54
CA GLY A 131 6.09 -6.63 10.55
C GLY A 131 7.05 -6.03 9.52
N GLY A 132 6.60 -5.91 8.26
CA GLY A 132 7.39 -5.32 7.18
C GLY A 132 8.50 -6.21 6.60
N MET A 133 8.69 -7.42 7.14
CA MET A 133 9.69 -8.40 6.70
C MET A 133 9.11 -9.45 5.75
N ASN A 134 10.00 -10.20 5.09
CA ASN A 134 9.62 -11.36 4.30
C ASN A 134 9.25 -12.50 5.26
N ILE A 135 7.99 -12.94 5.25
CA ILE A 135 7.50 -13.91 6.24
C ILE A 135 8.08 -15.31 6.01
N GLU A 136 8.40 -15.65 4.76
CA GLU A 136 9.02 -16.92 4.42
C GLU A 136 10.45 -17.02 4.93
N GLU A 137 11.18 -15.90 4.99
CA GLU A 137 12.51 -15.83 5.61
C GLU A 137 12.39 -15.91 7.15
N VAL A 138 11.48 -15.14 7.75
CA VAL A 138 11.23 -15.15 9.21
C VAL A 138 10.89 -16.56 9.72
N ALA A 139 10.06 -17.31 9.00
CA ALA A 139 9.63 -18.66 9.41
C ALA A 139 10.75 -19.71 9.40
N VAL A 140 11.93 -19.41 8.83
CA VAL A 140 13.09 -20.30 8.80
C VAL A 140 14.12 -19.89 9.86
N GLU A 141 14.21 -18.59 10.16
CA GLU A 141 15.20 -18.03 11.08
C GLU A 141 14.75 -18.08 12.55
N ASP A 142 13.43 -18.08 12.81
CA ASP A 142 12.78 -18.20 14.13
C ASP A 142 12.07 -19.56 14.32
#